data_AF-A0A562V6X8-F1
#
_entry.id   AF-A0A562V6X8-F1
#
_cell.length_a   1.000
_cell.length_b   1.000
_cell.length_c   1.000
_cell.angle_alpha   90.00
_cell.angle_beta   90.00
_cell.angle_gamma   90.00
#
_symmetry.space_group_name_H-M   'P 1'
#
loop_
_entity.id
_entity.type
_entity.pdbx_description
1 polymer ?
#
loop_
_entity_poly.entity_id
_entity_poly.type
_entity_poly.pdbx_seq_one_letter_code
_entity_poly.pdbx_strand_id
1 'polypeptide(L)'
;MAPLDRCGIVPLLRLFDVFDREKAAAFGITIPNPNQVVIMFHCGSRGFGHQIATDYLQTFLRVMTSKYGISVHDRELASAPFRSPEGEAYFSAMKCAVNMGFANQMIKGQKLLSDMEQRGIYVRTASYGGLAEEAGFAYKNIDEVATATELAGLSKRVVKLVPIGNIKG
;
A
#
# COMPACT_ATOMS: atom_id res chain seq x y z
N MET A 1 14.70 7.62 23.56
CA MET A 1 14.85 6.59 22.50
C MET A 1 13.45 6.25 22.02
N ALA A 2 13.00 6.90 20.94
CA ALA A 2 11.63 6.74 20.45
C ALA A 2 11.41 5.30 19.94
N PRO A 3 10.27 4.65 20.24
CA PRO A 3 10.00 3.32 19.74
C PRO A 3 9.95 3.38 18.21
N LEU A 4 10.70 2.50 17.54
CA LEU A 4 10.63 2.32 16.09
C LEU A 4 9.16 2.03 15.71
N ASP A 5 8.57 2.92 14.93
CA ASP A 5 7.13 3.18 14.76
C ASP A 5 6.24 2.06 14.20
N ARG A 6 6.54 0.78 14.31
CA ARG A 6 5.86 -0.30 13.55
C ARG A 6 5.88 -0.02 12.02
N CYS A 7 5.96 -1.02 11.16
CA CYS A 7 6.24 -0.84 9.74
C CYS A 7 5.35 -1.76 8.92
N GLY A 8 4.93 -1.26 7.76
CA GLY A 8 4.18 -2.06 6.79
C GLY A 8 4.93 -3.33 6.36
N ILE A 9 4.20 -4.19 5.67
CA ILE A 9 4.63 -5.53 5.25
C ILE A 9 5.67 -5.40 4.14
N VAL A 10 6.82 -6.05 4.32
CA VAL A 10 7.85 -6.17 3.29
C VAL A 10 8.06 -7.65 2.99
N PRO A 11 7.30 -8.23 2.05
CA PRO A 11 7.50 -9.61 1.68
C PRO A 11 8.69 -9.73 0.73
N LEU A 12 9.49 -10.77 0.98
CA LEU A 12 10.44 -11.30 0.01
C LEU A 12 9.69 -12.31 -0.82
N LEU A 13 9.81 -12.16 -2.11
CA LEU A 13 9.01 -12.87 -3.08
C LEU A 13 9.93 -13.60 -4.05
N ARG A 14 9.54 -14.82 -4.42
CA ARG A 14 10.13 -15.54 -5.55
C ARG A 14 9.14 -15.60 -6.70
N LEU A 15 9.65 -15.78 -7.90
CA LEU A 15 8.84 -16.06 -9.08
C LEU A 15 8.09 -17.40 -8.93
N PHE A 16 6.81 -17.43 -9.27
CA PHE A 16 6.00 -18.65 -9.31
C PHE A 16 5.51 -18.97 -10.73
N ASP A 17 4.94 -17.97 -11.41
CA ASP A 17 4.44 -18.14 -12.78
C ASP A 17 4.65 -16.88 -13.62
N VAL A 18 4.76 -17.03 -14.94
CA VAL A 18 4.98 -15.95 -15.91
C VAL A 18 3.96 -16.06 -17.01
N PHE A 19 3.07 -15.07 -17.08
CA PHE A 19 2.01 -14.99 -18.07
C PHE A 19 2.43 -14.20 -19.31
N ASP A 20 3.32 -13.21 -19.16
CA ASP A 20 3.83 -12.39 -20.26
C ASP A 20 5.34 -12.17 -20.13
N ARG A 21 6.12 -12.87 -20.96
CA ARG A 21 7.58 -12.85 -20.90
C ARG A 21 8.19 -11.52 -21.34
N GLU A 22 7.61 -10.87 -22.33
CA GLU A 22 8.12 -9.61 -22.87
C GLU A 22 7.95 -8.49 -21.84
N LYS A 23 6.77 -8.38 -21.23
CA LYS A 23 6.51 -7.41 -20.16
C LYS A 23 7.28 -7.74 -18.89
N ALA A 24 7.42 -9.02 -18.53
CA ALA A 24 8.23 -9.42 -17.39
C ALA A 24 9.69 -8.98 -17.55
N ALA A 25 10.28 -9.18 -18.73
CA ALA A 25 11.64 -8.73 -19.04
C ALA A 25 11.76 -7.20 -18.96
N ALA A 26 10.78 -6.45 -19.45
CA ALA A 26 10.74 -4.99 -19.34
C ALA A 26 10.67 -4.50 -17.87
N PHE A 27 10.09 -5.29 -16.96
CA PHE A 27 10.07 -5.03 -15.52
C PHE A 27 11.34 -5.51 -14.78
N GLY A 28 12.37 -5.97 -15.52
CA GLY A 28 13.59 -6.49 -14.92
C GLY A 28 13.44 -7.88 -14.31
N ILE A 29 12.35 -8.59 -14.63
CA ILE A 29 12.15 -9.98 -14.20
C ILE A 29 12.83 -10.88 -15.23
N THR A 30 13.99 -11.40 -14.84
CA THR A 30 14.90 -12.14 -15.72
C THR A 30 14.64 -13.64 -15.63
N ILE A 31 14.04 -14.19 -16.67
CA ILE A 31 13.88 -15.64 -16.86
C ILE A 31 15.06 -16.09 -17.72
N PRO A 32 15.79 -17.18 -17.36
CA PRO A 32 15.38 -18.26 -16.48
C PRO A 32 16.00 -18.23 -15.08
N ASN A 33 16.39 -17.08 -14.51
CA ASN A 33 17.09 -17.06 -13.22
C ASN A 33 16.16 -17.53 -12.07
N PRO A 34 16.30 -18.78 -11.57
CA PRO A 34 15.36 -19.33 -10.59
C PRO A 34 15.57 -18.74 -9.19
N ASN A 35 16.65 -17.96 -9.02
CA ASN A 35 17.07 -17.38 -7.75
C ASN A 35 16.78 -15.87 -7.67
N GLN A 36 16.05 -15.29 -8.62
CA GLN A 36 15.66 -13.88 -8.53
C GLN A 36 14.68 -13.69 -7.37
N VAL A 37 15.08 -12.87 -6.40
CA VAL A 37 14.24 -12.45 -5.28
C VAL A 37 13.76 -11.02 -5.53
N VAL A 38 12.47 -10.80 -5.31
CA VAL A 38 11.83 -9.49 -5.39
C VAL A 38 11.44 -9.05 -3.99
N ILE A 39 11.73 -7.79 -3.66
CA ILE A 39 11.32 -7.17 -2.40
C ILE A 39 10.18 -6.22 -2.72
N MET A 40 9.02 -6.43 -2.11
CA MET A 40 7.88 -5.53 -2.25
C MET A 40 7.77 -4.65 -1.00
N PHE A 41 7.58 -3.34 -1.16
CA PHE A 41 7.34 -2.44 -0.04
C PHE A 41 5.88 -2.05 0.01
N HIS A 42 5.16 -2.50 1.04
CA HIS A 42 3.77 -2.10 1.26
C HIS A 42 3.69 -1.18 2.50
N CYS A 43 3.69 0.13 2.27
CA CYS A 43 3.59 1.13 3.34
C CYS A 43 2.88 2.39 2.84
N GLY A 44 1.95 2.93 3.65
CA GLY A 44 1.30 4.22 3.40
C GLY A 44 1.93 5.38 4.16
N SER A 45 1.16 6.47 4.27
CA SER A 45 1.48 7.71 5.00
C SER A 45 1.48 7.58 6.54
N ARG A 46 1.26 6.38 7.08
CA ARG A 46 1.19 6.08 8.52
C ARG A 46 0.13 6.96 9.22
N GLY A 47 0.32 7.27 10.49
CA GLY A 47 -0.61 8.08 11.31
C GLY A 47 -0.91 9.45 10.73
N PHE A 48 -0.01 10.03 9.93
CA PHE A 48 -0.21 11.35 9.34
C PHE A 48 -1.43 11.40 8.41
N GLY A 49 -1.55 10.44 7.48
CA GLY A 49 -2.72 10.39 6.59
C GLY A 49 -4.01 10.02 7.31
N HIS A 50 -3.93 9.18 8.33
CA HIS A 50 -5.09 8.85 9.17
C HIS A 50 -5.62 10.08 9.91
N GLN A 51 -4.72 10.92 10.44
CA GLN A 51 -5.10 12.15 11.12
C GLN A 51 -5.72 13.16 10.15
N ILE A 52 -5.12 13.36 8.97
CA ILE A 52 -5.70 14.21 7.92
C ILE A 52 -7.11 13.74 7.55
N ALA A 53 -7.31 12.44 7.35
CA ALA A 53 -8.65 11.90 7.05
C ALA A 53 -9.64 12.20 8.18
N THR A 54 -9.23 12.02 9.43
CA THR A 54 -10.06 12.28 10.62
C THR A 54 -10.45 13.76 10.72
N ASP A 55 -9.48 14.67 10.56
CA ASP A 55 -9.68 16.11 10.70
C ASP A 55 -10.64 16.67 9.63
N TYR A 56 -10.46 16.24 8.39
CA TYR A 56 -11.31 16.69 7.29
C TYR A 56 -12.67 16.00 7.29
N LEU A 57 -12.79 14.76 7.77
CA LEU A 57 -14.09 14.12 8.00
C LEU A 57 -14.94 14.95 8.97
N GLN A 58 -14.36 15.38 10.10
CA GLN A 58 -15.06 16.25 11.06
C GLN A 58 -15.43 17.61 10.45
N THR A 59 -14.55 18.17 9.61
CA THR A 59 -14.81 19.42 8.91
C THR A 59 -15.99 19.27 7.95
N PHE A 60 -16.00 18.23 7.11
CA PHE A 60 -17.07 17.97 6.16
C PHE A 60 -18.40 17.71 6.86
N LEU A 61 -18.42 16.93 7.94
CA LEU A 61 -19.63 16.70 8.74
C LEU A 61 -20.26 18.01 9.26
N ARG A 62 -19.46 19.05 9.54
CA ARG A 62 -19.96 20.35 10.00
C ARG A 62 -20.52 21.22 8.87
N VAL A 63 -19.90 21.18 7.69
CA VAL A 63 -20.20 22.12 6.59
C VAL A 63 -21.09 21.54 5.49
N MET A 64 -21.14 20.21 5.33
CA MET A 64 -21.79 19.59 4.16
C MET A 64 -23.26 19.98 4.03
N THR A 65 -24.03 19.92 5.12
CA THR A 65 -25.46 20.25 5.10
C THR A 65 -25.68 21.73 5.32
N SER A 66 -25.00 22.32 6.31
CA SER A 66 -25.22 23.71 6.74
C SER A 66 -24.78 24.75 5.70
N LYS A 67 -23.70 24.49 4.96
CA LYS A 67 -23.12 25.43 3.98
C LYS A 67 -23.40 25.02 2.54
N TYR A 68 -23.42 23.72 2.26
CA TYR A 68 -23.51 23.20 0.90
C TYR A 68 -24.81 22.50 0.56
N GLY A 69 -25.72 22.33 1.53
CA GLY A 69 -27.01 21.66 1.31
C GLY A 69 -26.88 20.18 0.91
N ILE A 70 -25.72 19.56 1.15
CA ILE A 70 -25.47 18.16 0.85
C ILE A 70 -26.07 17.31 1.97
N SER A 71 -26.97 16.40 1.58
CA SER A 71 -27.56 15.41 2.46
C SER A 71 -27.19 14.02 1.97
N VAL A 72 -26.72 13.18 2.89
CA VAL A 72 -26.30 11.80 2.63
C VAL A 72 -26.99 10.87 3.62
N HIS A 73 -27.31 9.66 3.19
CA HIS A 73 -27.94 8.65 4.03
C HIS A 73 -26.97 8.08 5.07
N ASP A 74 -25.66 8.17 4.80
CA ASP A 74 -24.60 7.69 5.66
C ASP A 74 -23.61 8.81 5.99
N ARG A 75 -23.27 8.96 7.26
CA ARG A 75 -22.29 9.94 7.74
C ARG A 75 -20.87 9.63 7.27
N GLU A 76 -20.57 8.38 6.94
CA GLU A 76 -19.30 7.97 6.35
C GLU A 76 -19.12 8.52 4.93
N LEU A 77 -20.18 9.05 4.31
CA LEU A 77 -20.16 9.73 3.00
C LEU A 77 -20.00 11.26 3.12
N ALA A 78 -19.50 11.76 4.25
CA ALA A 78 -19.29 13.20 4.44
C ALA A 78 -18.37 13.78 3.36
N SER A 79 -18.80 14.89 2.75
CA SER A 79 -18.14 15.47 1.58
C SER A 79 -18.32 16.98 1.50
N ALA A 80 -17.50 17.63 0.67
CA ALA A 80 -17.61 19.04 0.31
C ALA A 80 -17.38 19.20 -1.19
N PRO A 81 -17.93 20.25 -1.84
CA PRO A 81 -17.64 20.53 -3.24
C PRO A 81 -16.13 20.70 -3.47
N PHE A 82 -15.59 20.12 -4.54
CA PHE A 82 -14.14 20.09 -4.78
C PHE A 82 -13.50 21.49 -4.77
N ARG A 83 -14.13 22.47 -5.44
CA ARG A 83 -13.64 23.86 -5.53
C ARG A 83 -13.96 24.73 -4.31
N SER A 84 -14.51 24.15 -3.24
CA SER A 84 -14.76 24.89 -2.00
C SER A 84 -13.47 25.11 -1.20
N PRO A 85 -13.41 26.08 -0.28
CA PRO A 85 -12.26 26.26 0.60
C PRO A 85 -11.89 24.98 1.36
N GLU A 86 -12.88 24.26 1.88
CA GLU A 86 -12.68 23.00 2.62
C GLU A 86 -12.22 21.86 1.69
N GLY A 87 -12.76 21.80 0.47
CA GLY A 87 -12.38 20.81 -0.55
C GLY A 87 -10.94 20.97 -1.04
N GLU A 88 -10.54 22.18 -1.40
CA GLU A 88 -9.16 22.48 -1.84
C GLU A 88 -8.15 22.34 -0.71
N ALA A 89 -8.53 22.70 0.52
CA ALA A 89 -7.70 22.50 1.71
C ALA A 89 -7.48 21.00 1.98
N TYR A 90 -8.54 20.19 1.93
CA TYR A 90 -8.44 18.74 2.05
C TYR A 90 -7.55 18.16 0.95
N PHE A 91 -7.76 18.56 -0.30
CA PHE A 91 -6.99 18.06 -1.42
C PHE A 91 -5.49 18.38 -1.29
N SER A 92 -5.17 19.58 -0.80
CA SER A 92 -3.78 19.98 -0.52
C SER A 92 -3.17 19.16 0.62
N ALA A 93 -3.90 18.95 1.71
CA ALA A 93 -3.45 18.10 2.81
C ALA A 93 -3.27 16.63 2.38
N MET A 94 -4.20 16.10 1.59
CA MET A 94 -4.13 14.77 1.02
C MET A 94 -2.88 14.60 0.14
N LYS A 95 -2.54 15.58 -0.70
CA LYS A 95 -1.28 15.58 -1.46
C LYS A 95 -0.06 15.50 -0.54
N CYS A 96 -0.05 16.25 0.56
CA CYS A 96 1.02 16.14 1.55
C CYS A 96 1.11 14.73 2.16
N ALA A 97 -0.03 14.09 2.47
CA ALA A 97 -0.05 12.72 2.98
C ALA A 97 0.51 11.73 1.95
N VAL A 98 0.14 11.86 0.68
CA VAL A 98 0.65 11.04 -0.42
C VAL A 98 2.16 11.22 -0.58
N ASN A 99 2.65 12.47 -0.57
CA ASN A 99 4.08 12.77 -0.64
C ASN A 99 4.85 12.14 0.52
N MET A 100 4.30 12.19 1.73
CA MET A 100 4.88 11.51 2.90
C MET A 100 4.89 9.99 2.72
N GLY A 101 3.84 9.41 2.12
CA GLY A 101 3.78 8.00 1.73
C GLY A 101 4.93 7.61 0.79
N PHE A 102 5.15 8.39 -0.28
CA PHE A 102 6.25 8.18 -1.22
C PHE A 102 7.62 8.32 -0.55
N ALA A 103 7.84 9.38 0.24
CA ALA A 103 9.11 9.60 0.95
C ALA A 103 9.43 8.43 1.90
N ASN A 104 8.41 7.94 2.63
CA ASN A 104 8.55 6.77 3.49
C ASN A 104 8.95 5.51 2.72
N GLN A 105 8.42 5.30 1.51
CA GLN A 105 8.79 4.17 0.67
C GLN A 105 10.22 4.29 0.13
N MET A 106 10.62 5.48 -0.33
CA MET A 106 11.98 5.72 -0.87
C MET A 106 13.08 5.52 0.17
N ILE A 107 12.92 6.12 1.35
CA ILE A 107 13.91 6.03 2.44
C ILE A 107 14.05 4.57 2.92
N LYS A 108 12.93 3.85 3.02
CA LYS A 108 12.94 2.44 3.42
C LYS A 108 13.57 1.54 2.36
N GLY A 109 13.31 1.81 1.07
CA GLY A 109 13.92 1.10 -0.04
C GLY A 109 15.44 1.15 0.00
N GLN A 110 15.99 2.36 0.09
CA GLN A 110 17.45 2.57 0.07
C GLN A 110 18.14 2.00 1.32
N LYS A 111 17.58 2.28 2.50
CA LYS A 111 18.15 1.79 3.76
C LYS A 111 18.12 0.27 3.83
N LEU A 112 17.01 -0.36 3.44
CA LEU A 112 16.89 -1.82 3.47
C LEU A 112 17.82 -2.48 2.44
N LEU A 113 17.97 -1.91 1.24
CA LEU A 113 18.92 -2.42 0.24
C LEU A 113 20.35 -2.46 0.82
N SER A 114 20.81 -1.35 1.40
CA SER A 114 22.12 -1.28 2.05
C SER A 114 22.26 -2.24 3.23
N ASP A 115 21.23 -2.37 4.07
CA ASP A 115 21.24 -3.28 5.23
C ASP A 115 21.24 -4.76 4.78
N MET A 116 20.57 -5.08 3.68
CA MET A 116 20.47 -6.42 3.11
C MET A 116 21.76 -6.84 2.42
N GLU A 117 22.38 -5.94 1.65
CA GLU A 117 23.70 -6.14 1.02
C GLU A 117 24.79 -6.42 2.06
N GLN A 118 24.81 -5.66 3.16
CA GLN A 118 25.83 -5.82 4.20
C GLN A 118 25.68 -7.10 5.03
N ARG A 119 24.49 -7.72 5.04
CA ARG A 119 24.17 -8.81 5.99
C ARG A 119 23.98 -10.16 5.33
N GLY A 120 24.19 -10.28 4.02
CA GLY A 120 23.94 -11.53 3.29
C GLY A 120 22.49 -12.03 3.42
N ILE A 121 21.56 -11.10 3.74
CA ILE A 121 20.10 -11.23 3.90
C ILE A 121 19.60 -12.26 4.93
N TYR A 122 18.87 -11.80 5.97
CA TYR A 122 17.82 -12.62 6.64
C TYR A 122 16.79 -11.75 7.40
N VAL A 123 15.56 -12.25 7.53
CA VAL A 123 14.32 -11.49 7.80
C VAL A 123 13.64 -11.92 9.09
N ARG A 124 13.20 -10.92 9.89
CA ARG A 124 12.58 -11.08 11.22
C ARG A 124 11.17 -10.48 11.26
N THR A 125 10.30 -11.09 12.06
CA THR A 125 8.95 -10.61 12.38
C THR A 125 8.94 -9.90 13.74
N ALA A 126 8.29 -8.73 13.86
CA ALA A 126 8.23 -7.97 15.12
C ALA A 126 7.08 -8.39 16.07
N SER A 127 6.07 -9.14 15.64
CA SER A 127 4.89 -9.45 16.47
C SER A 127 4.03 -10.61 15.93
N TYR A 128 3.59 -11.51 16.83
CA TYR A 128 2.65 -12.62 16.54
C TYR A 128 1.21 -12.15 16.30
N GLY A 129 0.77 -11.04 16.90
CA GLY A 129 -0.59 -10.52 16.71
C GLY A 129 -0.84 -9.97 15.30
N GLY A 130 0.15 -9.28 14.74
CA GLY A 130 0.08 -8.81 13.36
C GLY A 130 0.15 -9.92 12.31
N LEU A 131 0.59 -11.13 12.66
CA LEU A 131 0.57 -12.29 11.76
C LEU A 131 -0.85 -12.86 11.61
N ALA A 132 -1.66 -12.80 12.67
CA ALA A 132 -3.02 -13.30 12.69
C ALA A 132 -4.00 -12.43 11.88
N GLU A 133 -3.85 -11.10 11.95
CA GLU A 133 -4.65 -10.14 11.17
C GLU A 133 -4.42 -10.25 9.65
N GLU A 134 -3.26 -10.76 9.24
CA GLU A 134 -2.84 -10.86 7.84
C GLU A 134 -2.91 -12.28 7.28
N ALA A 135 -3.45 -13.21 8.06
CA ALA A 135 -3.56 -14.60 7.65
C ALA A 135 -4.45 -14.69 6.41
N GLY A 136 -4.03 -15.49 5.41
CA GLY A 136 -4.63 -15.51 4.07
C GLY A 136 -6.13 -15.81 4.02
N PHE A 137 -6.73 -16.34 5.10
CA PHE A 137 -8.18 -16.55 5.21
C PHE A 137 -8.97 -15.26 5.53
N ALA A 138 -8.31 -14.19 5.99
CA ALA A 138 -8.91 -12.88 6.21
C ALA A 138 -9.12 -12.09 4.91
N TYR A 139 -8.53 -12.55 3.80
CA TYR A 139 -8.59 -11.91 2.50
C TYR A 139 -9.28 -12.82 1.46
N LYS A 140 -9.81 -12.18 0.42
CA LYS A 140 -10.33 -12.88 -0.77
C LYS A 140 -9.21 -13.62 -1.48
N ASN A 141 -9.55 -14.67 -2.23
CA ASN A 141 -8.59 -15.36 -3.08
C ASN A 141 -8.03 -14.40 -4.14
N ILE A 142 -6.74 -14.07 -4.04
CA ILE A 142 -6.09 -13.10 -4.92
C ILE A 142 -6.04 -13.57 -6.38
N ASP A 143 -5.99 -14.89 -6.61
CA ASP A 143 -5.99 -15.45 -7.97
C ASP A 143 -7.35 -15.20 -8.66
N GLU A 144 -8.45 -15.29 -7.91
CA GLU A 144 -9.79 -14.99 -8.42
C GLU A 144 -9.94 -13.50 -8.73
N VAL A 145 -9.44 -12.61 -7.86
CA VAL A 145 -9.46 -11.16 -8.09
C VAL A 145 -8.62 -10.79 -9.31
N ALA A 146 -7.41 -11.34 -9.43
CA ALA A 146 -6.54 -11.11 -10.58
C ALA A 146 -7.16 -11.62 -11.88
N THR A 147 -7.80 -12.79 -11.86
CA THR A 147 -8.50 -13.35 -13.03
C THR A 147 -9.70 -12.49 -13.41
N ALA A 148 -10.52 -12.07 -12.44
CA ALA A 148 -11.69 -11.23 -12.70
C ALA A 148 -11.32 -9.88 -13.33
N THR A 149 -10.25 -9.23 -12.85
CA THR A 149 -9.77 -7.95 -13.41
C THR A 149 -9.23 -8.09 -14.84
N GLU A 150 -8.58 -9.21 -15.16
CA GLU A 150 -8.14 -9.51 -16.52
C GLU A 150 -9.31 -9.79 -17.46
N LEU A 151 -10.29 -10.60 -17.04
CA LEU A 151 -11.51 -10.88 -17.81
C LEU A 151 -12.34 -9.62 -18.06
N ALA A 152 -12.32 -8.66 -17.13
CA ALA A 152 -12.95 -7.35 -17.28
C ALA A 152 -12.17 -6.40 -18.21
N GLY A 153 -10.99 -6.80 -18.69
CA GLY A 153 -10.12 -5.97 -19.54
C GLY A 153 -9.46 -4.79 -18.81
N LEU A 154 -9.45 -4.78 -17.48
CA LEU A 154 -8.91 -3.69 -16.66
C LEU A 154 -7.39 -3.81 -16.44
N SER A 155 -6.87 -5.03 -16.44
CA SER A 155 -5.45 -5.32 -16.23
C SER A 155 -5.02 -6.53 -17.05
N LYS A 156 -3.70 -6.73 -17.20
CA LYS A 156 -3.12 -7.95 -17.78
C LYS A 156 -2.20 -8.58 -16.75
N ARG A 157 -2.32 -9.89 -16.53
CA ARG A 157 -1.38 -10.60 -15.67
C ARG A 157 -0.03 -10.70 -16.38
N VAL A 158 1.04 -10.45 -15.63
CA VAL A 158 2.42 -10.47 -16.15
C VAL A 158 3.23 -11.55 -15.45
N VAL A 159 3.28 -11.49 -14.11
CA VAL A 159 3.99 -12.47 -13.28
C VAL A 159 3.20 -12.73 -11.99
N LYS A 160 3.23 -13.98 -11.51
CA LYS A 160 2.83 -14.35 -10.15
C LYS A 160 4.06 -14.50 -9.28
N LEU A 161 4.04 -13.81 -8.15
CA LEU A 161 5.06 -13.86 -7.11
C LEU A 161 4.50 -14.58 -5.89
N VAL A 162 5.32 -15.40 -5.22
CA VAL A 162 4.94 -16.07 -3.97
C VAL A 162 5.88 -15.68 -2.85
N PRO A 163 5.37 -15.41 -1.64
CA PRO A 163 6.20 -15.02 -0.51
C PRO A 163 7.06 -16.18 -0.03
N ILE A 164 8.33 -15.87 0.21
CA ILE A 164 9.32 -16.76 0.85
C ILE A 164 9.72 -16.26 2.24
N GLY A 165 9.42 -15.01 2.56
CA GLY A 165 9.69 -14.39 3.86
C GLY A 165 8.95 -13.07 3.99
N ASN A 166 8.75 -12.58 5.21
CA ASN A 166 8.03 -11.34 5.45
C ASN A 166 8.62 -10.56 6.63
N ILE A 167 8.93 -9.28 6.43
CA ILE A 167 9.27 -8.35 7.50
C ILE A 167 8.01 -7.57 7.85
N LYS A 168 7.54 -7.68 9.09
CA LYS A 168 6.49 -6.83 9.65
C LYS A 168 7.08 -6.03 10.80
N GLY A 169 6.87 -4.71 10.80
CA GLY A 169 7.21 -3.84 11.92
C GLY A 169 5.99 -3.51 12.73
#